data_AF-A0A660PFC0-F1
#
_entry.id   AF-A0A660PFC0-F1
#
_cell.length_a   1.000
_cell.length_b   1.000
_cell.length_c   1.000
_cell.angle_alpha   90.00
_cell.angle_beta   90.00
_cell.angle_gamma   90.00
#
_symmetry.space_group_name_H-M   'P 1'
#
loop_
_entity.id
_entity.type
_entity.pdbx_description
1 polymer ?
#
loop_
_entity_poly.entity_id
_entity_poly.type
_entity_poly.pdbx_seq_one_letter_code
_entity_poly.pdbx_strand_id
1 'polypeptide(L)'
;MNNLFKTVIYVLLITSLIISSSFAQGSIFGEVTNSNFSIPESNQLSFIGFLNNSDNEIRIESCDGAGYDNGNWYDDFQNYLGEAPGIPYRYLFSNIMNNEGFILDDIIPDNSFQQENITLAYINSPPRPLNLSGQTIADNSVKLNWLGDTNNSYHIYRRLSVSNGSFFRIDNPLGTLSDSGIIDTFYIDNTVDGSSSYDYLVIAKDELSFSPHSSIISISSILTQICGDINGNGIGPNISDLTFFIEFIFHSGQEPPNLTTADVDGSGDITISDLTIIIKYLFQGGPLPTGCL
;
A
#
# COMPACT_ATOMS: atom_id res chain seq x y z
N MET A 1 -28.25 -79.65 29.15
CA MET A 1 -28.57 -78.23 28.88
C MET A 1 -27.30 -77.55 28.38
N ASN A 2 -27.32 -77.16 27.11
CA ASN A 2 -26.65 -76.00 26.46
C ASN A 2 -25.30 -75.53 27.02
N ASN A 3 -24.21 -75.64 26.23
CA ASN A 3 -23.66 -74.60 25.33
C ASN A 3 -22.98 -73.46 26.11
N LEU A 4 -21.80 -72.91 25.78
CA LEU A 4 -21.19 -72.70 24.48
C LEU A 4 -19.72 -72.28 24.69
N PHE A 5 -18.86 -72.63 23.73
CA PHE A 5 -17.52 -72.09 23.48
C PHE A 5 -17.44 -70.54 23.48
N LYS A 6 -16.28 -69.95 23.80
CA LYS A 6 -15.35 -69.39 22.78
C LYS A 6 -14.16 -68.62 23.39
N THR A 7 -12.98 -69.04 22.91
CA THR A 7 -11.68 -68.36 22.83
C THR A 7 -11.79 -66.86 22.53
N VAL A 8 -11.07 -66.03 23.29
CA VAL A 8 -10.83 -64.61 22.94
C VAL A 8 -9.39 -64.49 22.44
N ILE A 9 -9.27 -64.14 21.16
CA ILE A 9 -8.03 -63.80 20.45
C ILE A 9 -7.72 -62.33 20.74
N TYR A 10 -6.51 -62.02 21.21
CA TYR A 10 -6.01 -60.65 21.27
C TYR A 10 -5.77 -60.14 19.84
N VAL A 11 -6.65 -59.26 19.37
CA VAL A 11 -6.41 -58.47 18.14
C VAL A 11 -5.66 -57.21 18.55
N LEU A 12 -4.39 -57.13 18.15
CA LEU A 12 -3.55 -55.94 18.29
C LEU A 12 -4.05 -54.89 17.27
N LEU A 13 -4.86 -53.94 17.71
CA LEU A 13 -5.31 -52.82 16.88
C LEU A 13 -4.30 -51.67 17.01
N ILE A 14 -3.28 -51.66 16.15
CA ILE A 14 -2.43 -50.48 15.94
C ILE A 14 -3.12 -49.62 14.88
N THR A 15 -3.91 -48.64 15.32
CA THR A 15 -4.30 -47.51 14.49
C THR A 15 -4.55 -46.30 15.38
N SER A 16 -3.61 -45.36 15.40
CA SER A 16 -3.95 -43.95 15.25
C SER A 16 -2.70 -43.21 14.79
N LEU A 17 -2.72 -42.83 13.51
CA LEU A 17 -1.94 -41.70 13.01
C LEU A 17 -2.38 -40.51 13.86
N ILE A 18 -1.53 -40.01 14.75
CA ILE A 18 -1.69 -38.65 15.26
C ILE A 18 -1.28 -37.75 14.09
N ILE A 19 -2.23 -37.50 13.19
CA ILE A 19 -2.21 -36.24 12.46
C ILE A 19 -2.71 -35.24 13.49
N SER A 20 -1.78 -34.61 14.20
CA SER A 20 -2.07 -33.33 14.81
C SER A 20 -2.36 -32.38 13.66
N SER A 21 -3.62 -32.27 13.28
CA SER A 21 -4.09 -31.06 12.62
C SER A 21 -3.85 -29.94 13.62
N SER A 22 -2.74 -29.22 13.50
CA SER A 22 -2.57 -27.97 14.23
C SER A 22 -3.75 -27.10 13.84
N PHE A 23 -4.58 -26.75 14.82
CA PHE A 23 -5.69 -25.84 14.57
C PHE A 23 -5.11 -24.53 14.05
N ALA A 24 -5.53 -24.10 12.86
CA ALA A 24 -5.28 -22.73 12.45
C ALA A 24 -6.07 -21.81 13.40
N GLN A 25 -5.33 -21.09 14.22
CA GLN A 25 -5.71 -19.93 15.02
C GLN A 25 -6.10 -18.76 14.08
N GLY A 26 -6.95 -17.80 14.44
CA GLY A 26 -6.45 -16.59 15.09
C GLY A 26 -7.08 -15.30 14.61
N SER A 27 -8.13 -14.86 15.29
CA SER A 27 -8.53 -13.45 15.20
C SER A 27 -8.06 -12.71 16.45
N ILE A 28 -7.55 -11.50 16.25
CA ILE A 28 -7.28 -10.53 17.32
C ILE A 28 -8.32 -9.43 17.22
N PHE A 29 -8.89 -9.00 18.34
CA PHE A 29 -9.95 -7.98 18.34
C PHE A 29 -10.04 -7.27 19.68
N GLY A 30 -10.74 -6.15 19.74
CA GLY A 30 -11.09 -5.53 21.01
C GLY A 30 -11.67 -4.14 20.85
N GLU A 31 -11.72 -3.42 21.96
CA GLU A 31 -12.23 -2.06 22.01
C GLU A 31 -11.08 -1.03 21.95
N VAL A 32 -11.32 0.11 21.31
CA VAL A 32 -10.41 1.25 21.23
C VAL A 32 -11.10 2.49 21.80
N THR A 33 -10.41 3.19 22.69
CA THR A 33 -10.84 4.47 23.25
C THR A 33 -9.73 5.51 23.16
N ASN A 34 -10.08 6.77 22.95
CA ASN A 34 -9.16 7.90 23.13
C ASN A 34 -8.76 8.04 24.61
N SER A 35 -7.74 8.86 24.90
CA SER A 35 -7.24 9.10 26.26
C SER A 35 -8.31 9.66 27.23
N ASN A 36 -9.34 10.31 26.69
CA ASN A 36 -10.50 10.83 27.41
C ASN A 36 -11.69 9.86 27.48
N PHE A 37 -11.48 8.58 27.10
CA PHE A 37 -12.48 7.52 27.00
C PHE A 37 -13.59 7.73 25.95
N SER A 38 -13.47 8.73 25.08
CA SER A 38 -14.34 8.84 23.91
C SER A 38 -13.99 7.77 22.87
N ILE A 39 -14.97 7.36 22.07
CA ILE A 39 -14.78 6.41 20.98
C ILE A 39 -14.28 7.18 19.74
N PRO A 40 -13.15 6.80 19.12
CA PRO A 40 -12.73 7.38 17.83
C PRO A 40 -13.81 7.15 16.75
N GLU A 41 -14.07 8.14 15.88
CA GLU A 41 -15.01 7.90 14.76
C GLU A 41 -14.40 6.91 13.76
N SER A 42 -15.23 6.19 12.97
CA SER A 42 -14.77 5.11 12.08
C SER A 42 -13.72 5.54 11.05
N ASN A 43 -13.64 6.82 10.69
CA ASN A 43 -12.65 7.38 9.76
C ASN A 43 -11.44 8.05 10.46
N GLN A 44 -11.36 7.98 11.79
CA GLN A 44 -10.31 8.61 12.58
C GLN A 44 -9.26 7.61 13.05
N LEU A 45 -9.60 6.32 13.19
CA LEU A 45 -8.63 5.31 13.57
C LEU A 45 -7.96 4.71 12.33
N SER A 46 -6.62 4.71 12.34
CA SER A 46 -5.79 3.93 11.43
C SER A 46 -4.99 2.94 12.27
N PHE A 47 -4.79 1.72 11.76
CA PHE A 47 -3.85 0.79 12.35
C PHE A 47 -3.00 0.08 11.31
N ILE A 48 -1.79 -0.30 11.72
CA ILE A 48 -0.87 -1.08 10.90
C ILE A 48 -0.39 -2.28 11.71
N GLY A 49 -0.69 -3.47 11.22
CA GLY A 49 -0.26 -4.76 11.78
C GLY A 49 0.98 -5.30 11.09
N PHE A 50 1.90 -5.82 11.90
CA PHE A 50 3.19 -6.38 11.53
C PHE A 50 3.37 -7.74 12.19
N LEU A 51 3.98 -8.70 11.49
CA LEU A 51 4.38 -9.98 12.07
C LEU A 51 5.90 -10.17 12.03
N ASN A 52 6.40 -10.97 12.97
CA ASN A 52 7.78 -11.41 13.03
C ASN A 52 8.83 -10.28 13.05
N ASN A 53 8.49 -9.13 13.67
CA ASN A 53 9.32 -7.91 13.66
C ASN A 53 9.70 -7.44 12.24
N SER A 54 8.84 -7.74 11.28
CA SER A 54 9.02 -7.44 9.86
C SER A 54 7.83 -6.64 9.33
N ASP A 55 8.12 -5.83 8.34
CA ASP A 55 7.16 -5.09 7.53
C ASP A 55 7.20 -5.52 6.06
N ASN A 56 7.77 -6.67 5.73
CA ASN A 56 7.70 -7.21 4.36
C ASN A 56 6.24 -7.41 3.91
N GLU A 57 5.37 -7.71 4.85
CA GLU A 57 3.91 -7.75 4.74
C GLU A 57 3.32 -6.92 5.88
N ILE A 58 2.33 -6.08 5.55
CA ILE A 58 1.53 -5.35 6.54
C ILE A 58 0.05 -5.53 6.27
N ARG A 59 -0.76 -5.41 7.31
CA ARG A 59 -2.21 -5.30 7.19
C ARG A 59 -2.69 -4.02 7.87
N ILE A 60 -3.74 -3.44 7.31
CA ILE A 60 -4.32 -2.18 7.76
C ILE A 60 -5.83 -2.32 7.92
N GLU A 61 -6.49 -1.29 8.46
CA GLU A 61 -7.92 -1.33 8.74
C GLU A 61 -8.82 -1.54 7.52
N SER A 62 -8.29 -1.36 6.30
CA SER A 62 -9.03 -1.61 5.06
C SER A 62 -8.77 -2.99 4.43
N CYS A 63 -8.01 -3.86 5.10
CA CYS A 63 -7.74 -5.21 4.59
C CYS A 63 -8.95 -6.13 4.81
N ASP A 64 -9.23 -7.05 3.88
CA ASP A 64 -10.25 -8.08 4.08
C ASP A 64 -9.90 -8.92 5.32
N GLY A 65 -10.85 -9.06 6.25
CA GLY A 65 -10.63 -9.73 7.54
C GLY A 65 -9.97 -8.84 8.61
N ALA A 66 -9.80 -7.55 8.34
CA ALA A 66 -9.40 -6.53 9.31
C ALA A 66 -10.41 -5.38 9.27
N GLY A 67 -10.52 -4.64 10.36
CA GLY A 67 -11.41 -3.48 10.36
C GLY A 67 -11.51 -2.74 11.67
N TYR A 68 -12.12 -1.57 11.56
CA TYR A 68 -12.56 -0.77 12.70
C TYR A 68 -13.98 -0.27 12.47
N ASP A 69 -14.86 -0.48 13.45
CA ASP A 69 -16.21 0.07 13.46
C ASP A 69 -16.66 0.44 14.86
N ASN A 70 -16.96 1.73 15.04
CA ASN A 70 -17.58 2.28 16.24
C ASN A 70 -16.94 1.80 17.56
N GLY A 71 -15.61 1.94 17.66
CA GLY A 71 -14.84 1.56 18.86
C GLY A 71 -14.36 0.12 18.86
N ASN A 72 -14.81 -0.74 17.94
CA ASN A 72 -14.36 -2.12 17.86
C ASN A 72 -13.36 -2.29 16.73
N TRP A 73 -12.21 -2.89 17.01
CA TRP A 73 -11.21 -3.23 16.00
C TRP A 73 -11.03 -4.74 15.93
N TYR A 74 -10.60 -5.23 14.77
CA TYR A 74 -10.22 -6.63 14.59
C TYR A 74 -9.23 -6.79 13.44
N ASP A 75 -8.48 -7.90 13.49
CA ASP A 75 -7.72 -8.45 12.38
C ASP A 75 -7.71 -9.98 12.51
N ASP A 76 -7.51 -10.66 11.38
CA ASP A 76 -7.48 -12.10 11.29
C ASP A 76 -6.09 -12.53 10.86
N PHE A 77 -5.35 -13.13 11.80
CA PHE A 77 -3.99 -13.62 11.59
C PHE A 77 -3.91 -14.61 10.44
N GLN A 78 -4.99 -15.33 10.13
CA GLN A 78 -5.05 -16.29 9.01
C GLN A 78 -4.88 -15.64 7.63
N ASN A 79 -4.96 -14.31 7.57
CA ASN A 79 -4.80 -13.56 6.33
C ASN A 79 -3.42 -12.91 6.19
N TYR A 80 -2.47 -13.20 7.10
CA TYR A 80 -1.05 -13.01 6.83
C TYR A 80 -0.49 -14.24 6.09
N LEU A 81 0.71 -14.13 5.52
CA LEU A 81 1.40 -15.26 4.88
C LEU A 81 2.38 -16.00 5.82
N GLY A 82 2.75 -15.37 6.94
CA GLY A 82 3.80 -15.82 7.86
C GLY A 82 3.33 -16.07 9.28
N GLU A 83 2.03 -16.24 9.48
CA GLU A 83 1.38 -16.49 10.75
C GLU A 83 1.74 -17.86 11.33
N ALA A 84 2.11 -17.86 12.62
CA ALA A 84 2.22 -19.08 13.41
C ALA A 84 2.19 -18.73 14.91
N PRO A 85 1.69 -19.64 15.77
CA PRO A 85 1.85 -19.49 17.21
C PRO A 85 3.30 -19.20 17.61
N GLY A 86 3.48 -18.25 18.51
CA GLY A 86 4.78 -17.79 19.02
C GLY A 86 5.49 -16.75 18.16
N ILE A 87 5.00 -16.43 16.96
CA ILE A 87 5.52 -15.32 16.17
C ILE A 87 5.11 -13.99 16.80
N PRO A 88 6.02 -13.03 17.00
CA PRO A 88 5.67 -11.74 17.55
C PRO A 88 4.77 -10.98 16.57
N TYR A 89 3.72 -10.35 17.08
CA TYR A 89 2.95 -9.35 16.35
C TYR A 89 3.20 -7.96 16.93
N ARG A 90 2.99 -6.95 16.11
CA ARG A 90 2.88 -5.56 16.54
C ARG A 90 1.78 -4.87 15.77
N TYR A 91 0.90 -4.18 16.46
CA TYR A 91 -0.06 -3.25 15.88
C TYR A 91 0.25 -1.83 16.35
N LEU A 92 0.33 -0.92 15.39
CA LEU A 92 0.46 0.51 15.63
C LEU A 92 -0.89 1.16 15.40
N PHE A 93 -1.54 1.61 16.46
CA PHE A 93 -2.80 2.35 16.39
C PHE A 93 -2.54 3.84 16.40
N SER A 94 -3.30 4.59 15.63
CA SER A 94 -3.25 6.05 15.61
C SER A 94 -4.62 6.63 15.33
N ASN A 95 -5.03 7.59 16.15
CA ASN A 95 -6.12 8.49 15.83
C ASN A 95 -5.55 9.69 15.05
N ILE A 96 -5.89 9.75 13.77
CA ILE A 96 -5.32 10.72 12.81
C ILE A 96 -5.82 12.15 13.02
N MET A 97 -6.77 12.38 13.94
CA MET A 97 -7.34 13.70 14.22
C MET A 97 -6.77 14.37 15.47
N ASN A 98 -6.14 13.62 16.39
CA ASN A 98 -5.71 14.15 17.69
C ASN A 98 -4.30 13.72 18.13
N ASN A 99 -3.53 13.05 17.26
CA ASN A 99 -2.17 12.53 17.55
C ASN A 99 -2.11 11.61 18.78
N GLU A 100 -3.18 10.90 19.06
CA GLU A 100 -3.16 9.80 20.02
C GLU A 100 -2.87 8.48 19.30
N GLY A 101 -2.24 7.55 19.99
CA GLY A 101 -1.97 6.23 19.47
C GLY A 101 -1.63 5.22 20.56
N PHE A 102 -1.32 4.00 20.13
CA PHE A 102 -0.97 2.90 21.01
C PHE A 102 -0.12 1.88 20.25
N ILE A 103 0.89 1.31 20.91
CA ILE A 103 1.67 0.19 20.38
C ILE A 103 1.23 -1.05 21.13
N LEU A 104 0.62 -1.98 20.41
CA LEU A 104 0.21 -3.27 20.94
C LEU A 104 1.18 -4.32 20.41
N ASP A 105 1.98 -4.93 21.27
CA ASP A 105 2.85 -6.04 20.91
C ASP A 105 2.72 -7.20 21.89
N ASP A 106 2.75 -8.41 21.34
CA ASP A 106 2.84 -9.67 22.06
C ASP A 106 3.27 -10.76 21.05
N ILE A 107 3.14 -12.02 21.42
CA ILE A 107 3.23 -13.15 20.50
C ILE A 107 1.84 -13.62 20.09
N ILE A 108 1.72 -14.09 18.85
CA ILE A 108 0.56 -14.83 18.40
C ILE A 108 0.40 -16.03 19.37
N PRO A 109 -0.72 -16.12 20.11
CA PRO A 109 -0.88 -17.16 21.13
C PRO A 109 -1.09 -18.55 20.50
N ASP A 110 -1.41 -19.62 21.25
CA ASP A 110 -1.73 -20.95 20.65
C ASP A 110 -3.25 -21.22 20.62
N ASN A 111 -4.05 -20.22 20.96
CA ASN A 111 -5.52 -20.27 20.99
C ASN A 111 -6.13 -19.55 19.77
N SER A 112 -7.40 -19.82 19.49
CA SER A 112 -8.08 -19.33 18.28
C SER A 112 -8.46 -17.84 18.30
N PHE A 113 -8.46 -17.18 19.46
CA PHE A 113 -8.95 -15.81 19.62
C PHE A 113 -8.17 -15.03 20.67
N GLN A 114 -7.75 -13.81 20.34
CA GLN A 114 -7.06 -12.90 21.25
C GLN A 114 -7.89 -11.62 21.42
N GLN A 115 -8.23 -11.25 22.65
CA GLN A 115 -8.95 -10.01 22.93
C GLN A 115 -8.01 -8.97 23.53
N GLU A 116 -7.95 -7.79 22.91
CA GLU A 116 -7.05 -6.69 23.25
C GLU A 116 -7.80 -5.35 23.23
N ASN A 117 -8.19 -4.89 24.42
CA ASN A 117 -8.80 -3.58 24.59
C ASN A 117 -7.69 -2.55 24.85
N ILE A 118 -7.71 -1.45 24.10
CA ILE A 118 -6.67 -0.42 24.14
C ILE A 118 -7.26 0.96 24.44
N THR A 119 -6.48 1.76 25.16
CA THR A 119 -6.76 3.18 25.38
C THR A 119 -5.59 3.97 24.81
N LEU A 120 -5.87 4.79 23.80
CA LEU A 120 -4.89 5.62 23.13
C LEU A 120 -4.36 6.69 24.09
N ALA A 121 -3.12 7.10 23.86
CA ALA A 121 -2.49 8.20 24.57
C ALA A 121 -1.72 9.06 23.58
N TYR A 122 -1.33 10.27 23.98
CA TYR A 122 -0.51 11.14 23.15
C TYR A 122 0.77 10.42 22.69
N ILE A 123 1.03 10.44 21.39
CA ILE A 123 2.26 9.94 20.79
C ILE A 123 2.97 11.05 20.01
N ASN A 124 4.30 10.96 19.97
CA ASN A 124 5.13 11.81 19.11
C ASN A 124 5.60 10.98 17.91
N SER A 125 4.68 10.68 17.00
CA SER A 125 4.96 10.00 15.74
C SER A 125 5.18 11.01 14.61
N PRO A 126 5.91 10.63 13.55
CA PRO A 126 6.01 11.48 12.37
C PRO A 126 4.62 11.69 11.73
N PRO A 127 4.37 12.83 11.08
CA PRO A 127 3.10 13.07 10.41
C PRO A 127 2.90 12.08 9.26
N ARG A 128 1.65 11.68 9.02
CA ARG A 128 1.31 10.84 7.87
C ARG A 128 1.72 11.51 6.56
N PRO A 129 2.26 10.79 5.57
CA PRO A 129 2.49 11.34 4.24
C PRO A 129 1.18 11.83 3.60
N LEU A 130 1.24 12.97 2.94
CA LEU A 130 0.10 13.62 2.29
C LEU A 130 0.30 13.72 0.78
N ASN A 131 -0.80 13.88 0.04
CA ASN A 131 -0.80 14.05 -1.42
C ASN A 131 0.01 12.95 -2.15
N LEU A 132 -0.12 11.70 -1.69
CA LEU A 132 0.42 10.57 -2.44
C LEU A 132 -0.22 10.57 -3.83
N SER A 133 0.63 10.55 -4.84
CA SER A 133 0.27 10.56 -6.26
C SER A 133 1.23 9.64 -7.01
N GLY A 134 0.85 9.20 -8.19
CA GLY A 134 1.77 8.48 -9.05
C GLY A 134 1.29 8.34 -10.48
N GLN A 135 2.23 7.95 -11.34
CA GLN A 135 2.05 7.88 -12.78
C GLN A 135 2.93 6.77 -13.35
N THR A 136 2.39 6.03 -14.31
CA THR A 136 3.17 5.10 -15.13
C THR A 136 4.05 5.87 -16.10
N ILE A 137 5.36 5.61 -16.03
CA ILE A 137 6.39 6.29 -16.84
C ILE A 137 7.05 5.37 -17.87
N ALA A 138 6.86 4.05 -17.74
CA ALA A 138 7.23 3.04 -18.74
C ALA A 138 6.39 1.77 -18.51
N ASP A 139 6.40 0.83 -19.46
CA ASP A 139 5.66 -0.44 -19.35
C ASP A 139 5.89 -1.18 -18.02
N ASN A 140 7.10 -1.09 -17.46
CA ASN A 140 7.45 -1.74 -16.19
C ASN A 140 7.79 -0.75 -15.08
N SER A 141 7.36 0.50 -15.19
CA SER A 141 7.76 1.54 -14.22
C SER A 141 6.61 2.47 -13.83
N VAL A 142 6.34 2.56 -12.53
CA VAL A 142 5.47 3.58 -11.93
C VAL A 142 6.30 4.49 -11.04
N LYS A 143 6.15 5.81 -11.21
CA LYS A 143 6.72 6.82 -10.31
C LYS A 143 5.67 7.28 -9.31
N LEU A 144 5.99 7.19 -8.03
CA LEU A 144 5.22 7.72 -6.90
C LEU A 144 5.85 9.01 -6.41
N ASN A 145 5.04 9.96 -5.93
CA ASN A 145 5.47 11.18 -5.26
C ASN A 145 4.51 11.50 -4.11
N TRP A 146 5.04 12.06 -3.02
CA TRP A 146 4.23 12.52 -1.87
C TRP A 146 4.83 13.77 -1.25
N LEU A 147 4.06 14.42 -0.38
CA LEU A 147 4.58 15.45 0.52
C LEU A 147 5.13 14.78 1.79
N GLY A 148 6.39 15.04 2.07
CA GLY A 148 7.13 14.53 3.21
C GLY A 148 8.01 15.60 3.87
N ASP A 149 8.59 15.25 5.01
CA ASP A 149 9.59 16.02 5.74
C ASP A 149 11.00 15.44 5.47
N THR A 150 12.03 16.27 5.52
CA THR A 150 13.44 15.88 5.35
C THR A 150 14.01 15.11 6.53
N ASN A 151 13.36 15.13 7.70
CA ASN A 151 13.80 14.40 8.89
C ASN A 151 13.23 12.98 8.97
N ASN A 152 12.35 12.61 8.03
CA ASN A 152 11.72 11.31 7.98
C ASN A 152 12.25 10.51 6.79
N SER A 153 12.18 9.21 6.93
CA SER A 153 12.32 8.25 5.84
C SER A 153 10.97 7.57 5.58
N TYR A 154 10.88 6.79 4.50
CA TYR A 154 9.63 6.30 3.96
C TYR A 154 9.72 4.84 3.54
N HIS A 155 8.73 4.07 3.94
CA HIS A 155 8.52 2.70 3.51
C HIS A 155 7.35 2.68 2.53
N ILE A 156 7.52 1.98 1.42
CA ILE A 156 6.58 1.99 0.29
C ILE A 156 5.98 0.62 0.18
N TYR A 157 4.65 0.58 0.16
CA TYR A 157 3.92 -0.66 0.12
C TYR A 157 2.96 -0.70 -1.06
N ARG A 158 2.75 -1.91 -1.57
CA ARG A 158 1.92 -2.16 -2.75
C ARG A 158 1.14 -3.45 -2.61
N ARG A 159 -0.04 -3.49 -3.21
CA ARG A 159 -0.77 -4.71 -3.56
C ARG A 159 -1.38 -4.59 -4.95
N LEU A 160 -1.85 -5.69 -5.53
CA LEU A 160 -2.72 -5.62 -6.71
C LEU A 160 -4.02 -4.91 -6.33
N SER A 161 -4.52 -4.00 -7.17
CA SER A 161 -5.75 -3.24 -6.86
C SER A 161 -7.01 -4.11 -6.86
N VAL A 162 -6.93 -5.32 -7.42
CA VAL A 162 -7.99 -6.33 -7.36
C VAL A 162 -7.97 -7.12 -6.04
N SER A 163 -6.92 -6.95 -5.22
CA SER A 163 -6.79 -7.56 -3.91
C SER A 163 -7.17 -6.56 -2.84
N ASN A 164 -8.00 -7.00 -1.88
CA ASN A 164 -8.22 -6.29 -0.64
C ASN A 164 -7.37 -6.85 0.51
N GLY A 165 -6.43 -7.76 0.24
CA GLY A 165 -5.55 -8.36 1.25
C GLY A 165 -4.42 -7.44 1.71
N SER A 166 -3.37 -8.06 2.23
CA SER A 166 -2.16 -7.41 2.74
C SER A 166 -1.45 -6.55 1.71
N PHE A 167 -0.71 -5.56 2.21
CA PHE A 167 0.24 -4.78 1.44
C PHE A 167 1.66 -5.31 1.64
N PHE A 168 2.48 -5.27 0.60
CA PHE A 168 3.85 -5.77 0.64
C PHE A 168 4.84 -4.64 0.42
N ARG A 169 5.94 -4.66 1.17
CA ARG A 169 7.00 -3.65 1.06
C ARG A 169 7.77 -3.82 -0.25
N ILE A 170 7.99 -2.72 -0.97
CA ILE A 170 8.63 -2.75 -2.28
C ILE A 170 9.97 -2.00 -2.36
N ASP A 171 10.23 -1.03 -1.48
CA ASP A 171 11.53 -0.36 -1.41
C ASP A 171 12.62 -1.28 -0.84
N ASN A 172 12.25 -2.14 0.10
CA ASN A 172 13.09 -3.21 0.65
C ASN A 172 12.23 -4.47 0.96
N PRO A 173 12.06 -5.39 0.00
CA PRO A 173 11.13 -6.52 0.14
C PRO A 173 11.45 -7.52 1.25
N LEU A 174 12.68 -7.51 1.80
CA LEU A 174 13.02 -8.39 2.93
C LEU A 174 12.30 -7.98 4.21
N GLY A 175 12.02 -6.69 4.38
CA GLY A 175 11.34 -6.12 5.55
C GLY A 175 12.11 -6.25 6.86
N THR A 176 12.08 -5.18 7.65
CA THR A 176 12.40 -5.19 9.08
C THR A 176 12.00 -3.85 9.67
N LEU A 177 11.40 -3.87 10.86
CA LEU A 177 10.99 -2.64 11.56
C LEU A 177 12.17 -1.72 11.91
N SER A 178 13.39 -2.25 11.90
CA SER A 178 14.61 -1.49 12.16
C SER A 178 15.13 -0.73 10.94
N ASP A 179 14.78 -1.15 9.72
CA ASP A 179 15.23 -0.51 8.49
C ASP A 179 14.62 0.89 8.38
N SER A 180 15.39 1.86 7.88
CA SER A 180 14.92 3.24 7.77
C SER A 180 14.04 3.46 6.54
N GLY A 181 14.19 2.67 5.48
CA GLY A 181 13.57 2.94 4.18
C GLY A 181 14.30 4.05 3.42
N ILE A 182 13.60 4.71 2.50
CA ILE A 182 14.19 5.74 1.63
C ILE A 182 13.97 7.14 2.18
N ILE A 183 14.85 8.08 1.85
CA ILE A 183 14.76 9.48 2.31
C ILE A 183 14.14 10.42 1.27
N ASP A 184 14.07 9.97 0.02
CA ASP A 184 13.44 10.73 -1.07
C ASP A 184 11.92 10.78 -0.86
N THR A 185 11.29 11.86 -1.32
CA THR A 185 9.82 12.00 -1.35
C THR A 185 9.20 11.52 -2.66
N PHE A 186 9.92 10.63 -3.35
CA PHE A 186 9.47 9.94 -4.55
C PHE A 186 10.06 8.52 -4.57
N TYR A 187 9.40 7.62 -5.29
CA TYR A 187 9.88 6.25 -5.50
C TYR A 187 9.55 5.79 -6.93
N ILE A 188 10.46 5.05 -7.56
CA ILE A 188 10.21 4.43 -8.86
C ILE A 188 10.08 2.93 -8.67
N ASP A 189 8.86 2.43 -8.78
CA ASP A 189 8.57 1.01 -8.78
C ASP A 189 8.81 0.44 -10.18
N ASN A 190 9.95 -0.25 -10.34
CA ASN A 190 10.33 -0.92 -11.58
C ASN A 190 9.89 -2.39 -11.66
N THR A 191 8.92 -2.79 -10.82
CA THR A 191 8.48 -4.19 -10.68
C THR A 191 7.02 -4.39 -11.08
N VAL A 192 6.38 -3.38 -11.66
CA VAL A 192 5.04 -3.51 -12.23
C VAL A 192 5.07 -4.27 -13.57
N ASP A 193 3.95 -4.84 -13.97
CA ASP A 193 3.87 -5.77 -15.10
C ASP A 193 3.35 -5.18 -16.43
N GLY A 194 3.01 -3.88 -16.45
CA GLY A 194 2.49 -3.19 -17.64
C GLY A 194 1.05 -3.52 -18.00
N SER A 195 0.32 -4.24 -17.15
CA SER A 195 -1.02 -4.75 -17.45
C SER A 195 -2.00 -4.69 -16.27
N SER A 196 -1.49 -4.73 -15.05
CA SER A 196 -2.25 -4.72 -13.80
C SER A 196 -2.39 -3.31 -13.24
N SER A 197 -3.40 -3.13 -12.39
CA SER A 197 -3.48 -1.97 -11.51
C SER A 197 -3.03 -2.35 -10.11
N TYR A 198 -2.41 -1.39 -9.42
CA TYR A 198 -1.82 -1.58 -8.10
C TYR A 198 -2.30 -0.50 -7.15
N ASP A 199 -2.59 -0.89 -5.91
CA ASP A 199 -2.82 0.04 -4.81
C ASP A 199 -1.51 0.30 -4.09
N TYR A 200 -1.22 1.58 -3.81
CA TYR A 200 -0.03 2.03 -3.10
C TYR A 200 -0.39 2.80 -1.85
N LEU A 201 0.44 2.65 -0.83
CA LEU A 201 0.49 3.53 0.32
C LEU A 201 1.93 3.74 0.77
N VAL A 202 2.16 4.81 1.52
CA VAL A 202 3.46 5.18 2.08
C VAL A 202 3.31 5.40 3.58
N ILE A 203 4.27 4.91 4.35
CA ILE A 203 4.38 5.15 5.79
C ILE A 203 5.69 5.89 6.05
N ALA A 204 5.63 7.02 6.75
CA ALA A 204 6.82 7.72 7.20
C ALA A 204 7.38 7.07 8.47
N LYS A 205 8.68 7.17 8.67
CA LYS A 205 9.40 6.66 9.83
C LYS A 205 10.40 7.72 10.29
N ASP A 206 10.50 7.89 11.60
CA ASP A 206 11.59 8.61 12.24
C ASP A 206 12.44 7.65 13.09
N GLU A 207 13.38 8.17 13.87
CA GLU A 207 14.27 7.34 14.72
C GLU A 207 13.51 6.51 15.78
N LEU A 208 12.26 6.86 16.10
CA LEU A 208 11.52 6.33 17.24
C LEU A 208 10.24 5.58 16.85
N SER A 209 9.58 5.97 15.76
CA SER A 209 8.23 5.51 15.43
C SER A 209 7.91 5.58 13.94
N PHE A 210 6.82 4.90 13.57
CA PHE A 210 6.15 5.05 12.29
C PHE A 210 4.99 6.04 12.39
N SER A 211 4.64 6.66 11.27
CA SER A 211 3.43 7.45 11.09
C SER A 211 2.22 6.55 10.82
N PRO A 212 0.99 7.08 10.88
CA PRO A 212 -0.12 6.50 10.15
C PRO A 212 0.20 6.41 8.65
N HIS A 213 -0.43 5.49 7.91
CA HIS A 213 -0.23 5.41 6.47
C HIS A 213 -0.85 6.60 5.72
N SER A 214 -0.35 6.85 4.51
CA SER A 214 -0.94 7.79 3.56
C SER A 214 -2.37 7.37 3.16
N SER A 215 -3.03 8.20 2.37
CA SER A 215 -4.18 7.70 1.60
C SER A 215 -3.70 6.63 0.63
N ILE A 216 -4.55 5.64 0.36
CA ILE A 216 -4.29 4.64 -0.68
C ILE A 216 -4.61 5.27 -2.04
N ILE A 217 -3.76 5.04 -3.03
CA ILE A 217 -4.03 5.40 -4.43
C ILE A 217 -3.94 4.16 -5.30
N SER A 218 -4.80 4.07 -6.33
CA SER A 218 -4.75 3.02 -7.34
C SER A 218 -4.13 3.57 -8.62
N ILE A 219 -3.13 2.87 -9.17
CA ILE A 219 -2.44 3.24 -10.41
C ILE A 219 -2.47 2.06 -11.38
N SER A 220 -2.92 2.30 -12.61
CA SER A 220 -2.79 1.34 -13.70
C SER A 220 -1.36 1.34 -14.22
N SER A 221 -0.68 0.19 -14.19
CA SER A 221 0.68 0.05 -14.73
C SER A 221 0.72 -0.01 -16.26
N ILE A 222 -0.43 -0.08 -16.93
CA ILE A 222 -0.47 0.09 -18.39
C ILE A 222 0.06 1.49 -18.70
N LEU A 223 1.07 1.57 -19.56
CA LEU A 223 1.56 2.83 -20.08
C LEU A 223 0.46 3.44 -20.95
N THR A 224 -0.40 4.23 -20.32
CA THR A 224 -1.29 5.13 -21.04
C THR A 224 -0.42 6.25 -21.55
N GLN A 225 -0.43 6.42 -22.86
CA GLN A 225 0.22 7.52 -23.54
C GLN A 225 0.03 8.84 -22.79
N ILE A 226 1.15 9.48 -22.41
CA ILE A 226 1.13 10.73 -21.66
C ILE A 226 0.81 11.84 -22.63
N CYS A 227 -0.36 12.46 -22.48
CA CYS A 227 -0.73 13.59 -23.30
C CYS A 227 0.26 14.75 -23.08
N GLY A 228 0.89 15.23 -24.15
CA GLY A 228 1.96 16.22 -24.11
C GLY A 228 3.38 15.69 -23.87
N ASP A 229 3.62 14.37 -23.82
CA ASP A 229 4.97 13.79 -23.95
C ASP A 229 5.37 13.71 -25.44
N ILE A 230 5.77 14.87 -25.97
CA ILE A 230 5.93 15.07 -27.41
C ILE A 230 7.27 14.51 -27.91
N ASN A 231 8.28 14.46 -27.05
CA ASN A 231 9.55 13.82 -27.40
C ASN A 231 9.55 12.30 -27.14
N GLY A 232 8.50 11.76 -26.51
CA GLY A 232 8.29 10.33 -26.31
C GLY A 232 9.23 9.70 -25.29
N ASN A 233 9.71 10.47 -24.30
CA ASN A 233 10.64 9.98 -23.29
C ASN A 233 9.96 9.33 -22.08
N GLY A 234 8.63 9.24 -22.08
CA GLY A 234 7.82 8.67 -21.00
C GLY A 234 7.62 9.61 -19.80
N ILE A 235 8.01 10.88 -19.90
CA ILE A 235 7.95 11.87 -18.83
C ILE A 235 7.48 13.20 -19.41
N GLY A 236 6.34 13.72 -18.96
CA GLY A 236 5.86 14.99 -19.46
C GLY A 236 4.39 15.26 -19.14
N PRO A 237 3.82 16.37 -19.63
CA PRO A 237 4.50 17.40 -20.41
C PRO A 237 5.48 18.24 -19.56
N ASN A 238 6.67 18.52 -20.08
CA ASN A 238 7.70 19.35 -19.44
C ASN A 238 8.47 20.22 -20.46
N ILE A 239 9.53 20.89 -20.01
CA ILE A 239 10.33 21.81 -20.85
C ILE A 239 11.01 21.09 -22.02
N SER A 240 11.42 19.83 -21.85
CA SER A 240 11.97 19.01 -22.93
C SER A 240 10.93 18.76 -24.02
N ASP A 241 9.68 18.47 -23.65
CA ASP A 241 8.58 18.29 -24.59
C ASP A 241 8.28 19.58 -25.35
N LEU A 242 8.22 20.70 -24.63
CA LEU A 242 8.02 22.01 -25.24
C LEU A 242 9.12 22.36 -26.24
N THR A 243 10.38 22.10 -25.87
CA THR A 243 11.53 22.41 -26.74
C THR A 243 11.47 21.56 -28.02
N PHE A 244 11.22 20.26 -27.88
CA PHE A 244 11.02 19.36 -29.01
C PHE A 244 9.84 19.80 -29.90
N PHE A 245 8.73 20.22 -29.28
CA PHE A 245 7.53 20.62 -30.01
C PHE A 245 7.74 21.88 -30.86
N ILE A 246 8.49 22.85 -30.33
CA ILE A 246 8.88 24.06 -31.06
C ILE A 246 9.77 23.72 -32.25
N GLU A 247 10.72 22.80 -32.09
CA GLU A 247 11.58 22.34 -33.19
C GLU A 247 10.77 21.67 -34.30
N PHE A 248 9.83 20.79 -33.94
CA PHE A 248 8.93 20.14 -34.89
C PHE A 248 8.06 21.14 -35.66
N ILE A 249 7.31 22.01 -34.97
CA ILE A 249 6.34 22.93 -35.60
C ILE A 249 7.04 24.02 -36.44
N PHE A 250 8.17 24.59 -35.97
CA PHE A 250 8.74 25.79 -36.58
C PHE A 250 10.04 25.58 -37.35
N HIS A 251 10.77 24.51 -37.09
CA HIS A 251 12.14 24.33 -37.63
C HIS A 251 12.30 23.06 -38.47
N SER A 252 11.19 22.42 -38.87
CA SER A 252 11.21 21.13 -39.57
C SER A 252 12.03 20.08 -38.79
N GLY A 253 11.92 20.12 -37.47
CA GLY A 253 12.51 19.14 -36.57
C GLY A 253 11.93 17.74 -36.77
N GLN A 254 12.46 16.78 -36.01
CA GLN A 254 11.98 15.41 -36.07
C GLN A 254 10.49 15.33 -35.70
N GLU A 255 9.74 14.52 -36.45
CA GLU A 255 8.35 14.21 -36.14
C GLU A 255 8.22 13.52 -34.77
N PRO A 256 7.24 13.89 -33.92
CA PRO A 256 7.01 13.23 -32.65
C PRO A 256 6.93 11.71 -32.81
N PRO A 257 7.59 10.93 -31.94
CA PRO A 257 7.52 9.47 -32.00
C PRO A 257 6.08 8.95 -31.93
N ASN A 258 5.21 9.70 -31.28
CA ASN A 258 3.78 9.46 -31.24
C ASN A 258 3.01 10.77 -31.47
N LEU A 259 2.40 10.90 -32.65
CA LEU A 259 1.67 12.11 -33.03
C LEU A 259 0.50 12.42 -32.09
N THR A 260 -0.13 11.39 -31.52
CA THR A 260 -1.30 11.60 -30.68
C THR A 260 -0.93 12.23 -29.33
N THR A 261 0.35 12.20 -28.87
CA THR A 261 0.76 12.97 -27.67
C THR A 261 0.88 14.46 -27.95
N ALA A 262 1.00 14.86 -29.22
CA ALA A 262 1.20 16.25 -29.62
C ALA A 262 -0.12 16.97 -29.94
N ASP A 263 -1.22 16.24 -30.20
CA ASP A 263 -2.58 16.78 -30.35
C ASP A 263 -3.24 16.93 -28.97
N VAL A 264 -2.75 17.88 -28.17
CA VAL A 264 -3.15 17.99 -26.76
C VAL A 264 -4.55 18.59 -26.56
N ASP A 265 -5.13 19.21 -27.60
CA ASP A 265 -6.53 19.62 -27.61
C ASP A 265 -7.50 18.58 -28.19
N GLY A 266 -6.99 17.49 -28.77
CA GLY A 266 -7.80 16.39 -29.31
C GLY A 266 -8.58 16.80 -30.55
N SER A 267 -8.05 17.73 -31.34
CA SER A 267 -8.70 18.23 -32.55
C SER A 267 -8.49 17.30 -33.75
N GLY A 268 -7.53 16.39 -33.69
CA GLY A 268 -7.07 15.54 -34.78
C GLY A 268 -5.96 16.17 -35.63
N ASP A 269 -5.56 17.42 -35.34
CA ASP A 269 -4.52 18.16 -36.07
C ASP A 269 -3.49 18.73 -35.09
N ILE A 270 -2.19 18.56 -35.37
CA ILE A 270 -1.12 19.11 -34.52
C ILE A 270 -0.79 20.54 -34.96
N THR A 271 -1.12 21.53 -34.14
CA THR A 271 -1.03 22.95 -34.49
C THR A 271 -0.44 23.82 -33.36
N ILE A 272 -0.39 25.14 -33.59
CA ILE A 272 0.01 26.13 -32.57
C ILE A 272 -1.00 26.18 -31.40
N SER A 273 -2.23 25.70 -31.59
CA SER A 273 -3.22 25.57 -30.51
C SER A 273 -2.69 24.65 -29.40
N ASP A 274 -2.18 23.49 -29.78
CA ASP A 274 -1.58 22.49 -28.89
C ASP A 274 -0.39 23.05 -28.11
N LEU A 275 0.50 23.74 -28.82
CA LEU A 275 1.67 24.39 -28.23
C LEU A 275 1.24 25.42 -27.17
N THR A 276 0.16 26.15 -27.43
CA THR A 276 -0.38 27.16 -26.49
C THR A 276 -0.87 26.49 -25.21
N ILE A 277 -1.47 25.31 -25.28
CA ILE A 277 -1.92 24.54 -24.11
C ILE A 277 -0.72 24.06 -23.28
N ILE A 278 0.32 23.51 -23.93
CA ILE A 278 1.56 23.12 -23.24
C ILE A 278 2.17 24.32 -22.49
N ILE A 279 2.28 25.49 -23.15
CA ILE A 279 2.81 26.71 -22.51
C ILE A 279 1.94 27.14 -21.33
N LYS A 280 0.62 27.10 -21.49
CA LYS A 280 -0.31 27.49 -20.43
C LYS A 280 -0.17 26.57 -19.22
N TYR A 281 -0.08 25.27 -19.44
CA TYR A 281 0.18 24.28 -18.40
C TYR A 281 1.52 24.56 -17.68
N LEU A 282 2.62 24.67 -18.45
CA LEU A 282 3.97 24.78 -17.88
C LEU A 282 4.25 26.11 -17.16
N PHE A 283 3.65 27.22 -17.62
CA PHE A 283 4.06 28.56 -17.16
C PHE A 283 2.93 29.45 -16.66
N GLN A 284 1.67 29.10 -16.91
CA GLN A 284 0.53 29.97 -16.62
C GLN A 284 -0.51 29.33 -15.69
N GLY A 285 -0.18 28.17 -15.09
CA GLY A 285 -1.07 27.45 -14.18
C GLY A 285 -2.29 26.84 -14.88
N GLY A 286 -2.18 26.55 -16.18
CA GLY A 286 -3.19 25.80 -16.91
C GLY A 286 -3.33 24.35 -16.40
N PRO A 287 -4.46 23.68 -16.68
CA PRO A 287 -4.63 22.28 -16.34
C PRO A 287 -3.67 21.39 -17.13
N LEU A 288 -3.36 20.21 -16.58
CA LEU A 288 -2.64 19.16 -17.30
C LEU A 288 -3.42 18.79 -18.57
N PRO A 289 -2.78 18.68 -19.75
CA PRO A 289 -3.48 18.29 -20.96
C PRO A 289 -3.97 16.84 -20.88
N THR A 290 -5.22 16.60 -21.28
CA THR A 290 -5.83 15.26 -21.30
C THR A 290 -6.55 14.96 -22.62
N GLY A 291 -6.42 15.84 -23.62
CA GLY A 291 -7.20 15.80 -24.86
C GLY A 291 -6.66 14.89 -25.95
N CYS A 292 -5.47 14.32 -25.79
CA CYS A 292 -4.78 13.55 -26.81
C CYS A 292 -5.60 12.41 -27.44
N LEU A 293 -5.72 12.42 -28.77
CA LEU A 293 -6.47 11.45 -29.60
C LEU A 293 -5.59 10.83 -30.69
#